data_AF-N1PHE2-F1
#
_entry.id   AF-N1PHE2-F1
#
_cell.length_a   1.000
_cell.length_b   1.000
_cell.length_c   1.000
_cell.angle_alpha   90.00
_cell.angle_beta   90.00
_cell.angle_gamma   90.00
#
_symmetry.space_group_name_H-M   'P 1'
#
loop_
_entity.id
_entity.type
_entity.pdbx_description
1 polymer ?
#
loop_
_entity_poly.entity_id
_entity_poly.type
_entity_poly.pdbx_seq_one_letter_code
_entity_poly.pdbx_strand_id
1 'polypeptide(L)'
;MDYETADGSQFSLREVLSEDNVFQSTLITAFVDGRAYAGTSPQRMKDLDDVDVIQYLEPVPPENVHPLLPEGFTAAPPFDPAEHYLKAPQFTYDDSRPGKTFVADCLLNEAKILEKLQEHPHSSIVKYYGAVVKGKRITHLCLKRCNCNLSEYCQIGLSKAERDRLRRRFMTVLSICTRWV
;
A
#
# COMPACT_ATOMS: atom_id res chain seq x y z
N MET A 1 -13.00 4.30 2.50
CA MET A 1 -12.71 4.74 3.88
C MET A 1 -11.60 3.85 4.39
N ASP A 2 -10.53 4.46 4.87
CA ASP A 2 -9.45 3.73 5.54
C ASP A 2 -9.46 4.18 6.99
N TYR A 3 -9.33 3.23 7.93
CA TYR A 3 -9.24 3.54 9.35
C TYR A 3 -8.39 2.51 10.07
N GLU A 4 -7.87 2.91 11.23
CA GLU A 4 -7.06 2.08 12.11
C GLU A 4 -7.72 2.03 13.49
N THR A 5 -7.84 0.84 14.06
CA THR A 5 -8.38 0.61 15.40
C THR A 5 -7.30 0.81 16.47
N ALA A 6 -7.71 0.92 17.73
CA ALA A 6 -6.76 1.17 18.84
C ALA A 6 -5.72 0.06 19.05
N ASP A 7 -6.00 -1.15 18.58
CA ASP A 7 -5.07 -2.29 18.59
C ASP A 7 -4.11 -2.30 17.38
N GLY A 8 -4.19 -1.30 16.50
CA GLY A 8 -3.34 -1.17 15.32
C GLY A 8 -3.84 -1.95 14.11
N SER A 9 -5.04 -2.55 14.16
CA SER A 9 -5.63 -3.20 13.00
C SER A 9 -6.06 -2.17 11.97
N GLN A 10 -5.76 -2.43 10.70
CA GLN A 10 -6.04 -1.51 9.60
C GLN A 10 -7.17 -2.06 8.74
N PHE A 11 -8.15 -1.22 8.44
CA PHE A 11 -9.32 -1.56 7.62
C PHE A 11 -9.43 -0.61 6.43
N SER A 12 -9.81 -1.17 5.29
CA SER A 12 -10.11 -0.43 4.06
C SER A 12 -11.43 -0.89 3.49
N LEU A 13 -12.35 0.05 3.36
CA LEU A 13 -13.67 -0.14 2.77
C LEU A 13 -13.77 0.63 1.47
N ARG A 14 -14.30 -0.02 0.43
CA ARG A 14 -14.52 0.59 -0.91
C ARG A 14 -15.86 0.13 -1.47
N GLU A 15 -16.74 1.06 -1.83
CA GLU A 15 -17.98 0.72 -2.53
C GLU A 15 -17.68 0.36 -3.99
N VAL A 16 -18.32 -0.70 -4.47
CA VAL A 16 -18.36 -1.09 -5.88
C VAL A 16 -19.68 -0.62 -6.44
N LEU A 17 -19.59 0.18 -7.50
CA LEU A 17 -20.73 0.68 -8.25
C LEU A 17 -20.73 0.00 -9.63
N SER A 18 -21.92 -0.22 -10.20
CA SER A 18 -22.07 -0.59 -11.60
C SER A 18 -21.71 0.59 -12.52
N GLU A 19 -21.66 0.34 -13.84
CA GLU A 19 -21.48 1.39 -14.85
C GLU A 19 -22.55 2.49 -14.75
N ASP A 20 -23.77 2.14 -14.32
CA ASP A 20 -24.89 3.06 -14.10
C ASP A 20 -24.84 3.77 -12.73
N ASN A 21 -23.71 3.70 -12.01
CA ASN A 21 -23.54 4.22 -10.65
C ASN A 21 -24.48 3.60 -9.60
N VAL A 22 -24.97 2.38 -9.86
CA VAL A 22 -25.82 1.65 -8.91
C VAL A 22 -24.93 0.85 -7.98
N PHE A 23 -25.11 1.04 -6.67
CA PHE A 23 -24.36 0.29 -5.65
C PHE A 23 -24.55 -1.22 -5.79
N GLN A 24 -23.45 -1.95 -5.76
CA GLN A 24 -23.42 -3.42 -5.84
C GLN A 24 -23.03 -4.04 -4.50
N SER A 25 -21.92 -3.60 -3.92
CA SER A 25 -21.39 -4.13 -2.67
C SER A 25 -20.34 -3.19 -2.06
N THR A 26 -19.97 -3.46 -0.82
CA THR A 26 -18.79 -2.87 -0.16
C THR A 26 -17.71 -3.92 -0.07
N LEU A 27 -16.55 -3.67 -0.68
CA LEU A 27 -15.34 -4.47 -0.48
C LEU A 27 -14.69 -4.06 0.83
N ILE A 28 -14.23 -5.06 1.58
CA ILE A 28 -13.59 -4.90 2.87
C ILE A 28 -12.24 -5.61 2.80
N THR A 29 -11.16 -4.92 3.12
CA THR A 29 -9.85 -5.55 3.37
C THR A 29 -9.31 -5.10 4.71
N ALA A 30 -8.60 -6.00 5.39
CA ALA A 30 -8.03 -5.71 6.69
C ALA A 30 -6.67 -6.37 6.91
N PHE A 31 -5.86 -5.72 7.73
CA PHE A 31 -4.68 -6.31 8.34
C PHE A 31 -4.87 -6.33 9.86
N VAL A 32 -5.00 -7.52 10.43
CA VAL A 32 -5.19 -7.74 11.87
C VAL A 32 -4.03 -8.62 12.36
N ASP A 33 -3.23 -8.14 13.31
CA ASP A 33 -2.02 -8.83 13.80
C ASP A 33 -1.02 -9.26 12.70
N GLY A 34 -1.00 -8.50 11.61
CA GLY A 34 -0.18 -8.80 10.42
C GLY A 34 -0.67 -10.01 9.61
N ARG A 35 -1.95 -10.37 9.74
CA ARG A 35 -2.65 -11.31 8.87
C ARG A 35 -3.63 -10.54 7.99
N ALA A 36 -3.67 -10.90 6.72
CA ALA A 36 -4.57 -10.30 5.75
C ALA A 36 -5.94 -10.96 5.80
N TYR A 37 -6.99 -10.14 5.72
CA TYR A 37 -8.38 -10.56 5.63
C TYR A 37 -9.06 -9.80 4.49
N ALA A 38 -10.04 -10.44 3.86
CA ALA A 38 -10.84 -9.83 2.81
C ALA A 38 -12.30 -10.28 2.91
N GLY A 39 -13.21 -9.40 2.52
CA GLY A 39 -14.64 -9.68 2.54
C GLY A 39 -15.43 -8.79 1.59
N THR A 40 -16.69 -9.14 1.43
CA THR A 40 -17.67 -8.32 0.71
C THR A 40 -18.96 -8.25 1.50
N SER A 41 -19.50 -7.05 1.66
CA SER A 41 -20.81 -6.82 2.28
C SER A 41 -21.83 -6.35 1.24
N PRO A 42 -23.10 -6.79 1.33
CA PRO A 42 -24.20 -6.21 0.55
C PRO A 42 -24.67 -4.86 1.10
N GLN A 43 -24.13 -4.41 2.24
CA GLN A 43 -24.49 -3.14 2.87
C GLN A 43 -23.55 -2.01 2.43
N ARG A 44 -24.05 -0.77 2.46
CA ARG A 44 -23.24 0.40 2.15
C ARG A 44 -22.26 0.70 3.26
N MET A 45 -21.16 1.36 2.91
CA MET A 45 -20.10 1.68 3.87
C MET A 45 -20.58 2.47 5.10
N LYS A 46 -21.54 3.37 4.90
CA LYS A 46 -22.10 4.23 5.98
C LYS A 46 -23.00 3.48 6.96
N ASP A 47 -23.49 2.31 6.57
CA ASP A 47 -24.44 1.51 7.33
C ASP A 47 -23.72 0.34 8.04
N LEU A 48 -22.41 0.18 7.85
CA LEU A 48 -21.58 -0.84 8.48
C LEU A 48 -20.95 -0.30 9.78
N ASP A 49 -21.10 -1.06 10.86
CA ASP A 49 -20.28 -0.89 12.06
C ASP A 49 -19.11 -1.89 12.10
N ASP A 50 -18.24 -1.79 13.12
CA ASP A 50 -17.07 -2.66 13.24
C ASP A 50 -17.44 -4.14 13.41
N VAL A 51 -18.56 -4.45 14.06
CA VAL A 51 -19.04 -5.83 14.25
C VAL A 51 -19.49 -6.39 12.91
N ASP A 52 -20.22 -5.59 12.14
CA ASP A 52 -20.66 -5.95 10.80
C ASP A 52 -19.48 -6.17 9.87
N VAL A 53 -18.44 -5.34 9.93
CA VAL A 53 -17.24 -5.48 9.10
C VAL A 53 -16.55 -6.83 9.37
N ILE A 54 -16.35 -7.17 10.65
CA ILE A 54 -15.64 -8.40 11.04
C ILE A 54 -16.37 -9.65 10.57
N GLN A 55 -17.71 -9.66 10.56
CA GLN A 55 -18.50 -10.83 10.17
C GLN A 55 -18.31 -11.26 8.70
N TYR A 56 -17.91 -10.32 7.83
CA TYR A 56 -17.71 -10.57 6.40
C TYR A 56 -16.26 -10.94 6.05
N LEU A 57 -15.33 -10.89 7.01
CA LEU A 57 -13.92 -11.11 6.76
C LEU A 57 -13.56 -12.59 6.71
N GLU A 58 -12.93 -12.99 5.61
CA GLU A 58 -12.32 -14.29 5.42
C GLU A 58 -10.79 -14.15 5.45
N PRO A 59 -10.05 -15.12 6.03
CA PRO A 59 -8.60 -15.08 6.05
C PRO A 59 -8.04 -15.24 4.63
N VAL A 60 -7.04 -14.41 4.31
CA VAL A 60 -6.32 -14.49 3.05
C VAL A 60 -5.06 -15.33 3.24
N PRO A 61 -4.79 -16.33 2.38
CA PRO A 61 -3.54 -17.08 2.43
C PRO A 61 -2.33 -16.13 2.38
N PRO A 62 -1.37 -16.22 3.31
CA PRO A 62 -0.25 -15.29 3.36
C PRO A 62 0.56 -15.24 2.07
N GLU A 63 0.69 -16.35 1.35
CA GLU A 63 1.35 -16.44 0.04
C GLU A 63 0.71 -15.58 -1.05
N ASN A 64 -0.57 -15.25 -0.93
CA ASN A 64 -1.26 -14.42 -1.92
C ASN A 64 -0.85 -12.95 -1.80
N VAL A 65 -0.47 -12.51 -0.59
CA VAL A 65 -0.22 -11.09 -0.26
C VAL A 65 1.25 -10.82 0.08
N HIS A 66 1.90 -11.76 0.74
CA HIS A 66 3.24 -11.62 1.32
C HIS A 66 4.23 -12.58 0.64
N PRO A 67 5.04 -12.11 -0.32
CA PRO A 67 6.01 -12.95 -1.01
C PRO A 67 7.15 -13.33 -0.05
N LEU A 68 7.89 -14.38 -0.39
CA LEU A 68 9.14 -14.70 0.30
C LEU A 68 10.17 -13.61 0.03
N LEU A 69 11.02 -13.31 1.03
CA LEU A 69 12.18 -12.45 0.85
C LEU A 69 13.22 -13.19 -0.01
N PRO A 70 13.60 -12.67 -1.19
CA PRO A 70 14.70 -13.24 -1.96
C PRO A 70 16.04 -13.06 -1.24
N GLU A 71 16.97 -13.96 -1.51
CA GLU A 71 18.34 -13.83 -0.99
C GLU A 71 19.00 -12.55 -1.53
N GLY A 72 19.75 -11.86 -0.66
CA GLY A 72 20.44 -10.61 -1.00
C GLY A 72 19.59 -9.35 -0.89
N PHE A 73 18.30 -9.44 -0.59
CA PHE A 73 17.44 -8.26 -0.37
C PHE A 73 17.74 -7.60 0.96
N THR A 74 17.62 -6.28 0.99
CA THR A 74 17.90 -5.47 2.18
C THR A 74 16.77 -5.63 3.19
N ALA A 75 17.07 -6.11 4.40
CA ALA A 75 16.13 -6.08 5.52
C ALA A 75 16.04 -4.66 6.10
N ALA A 76 14.82 -4.20 6.38
CA ALA A 76 14.58 -2.88 6.94
C ALA A 76 15.22 -2.73 8.35
N PRO A 77 15.66 -1.51 8.73
CA PRO A 77 16.05 -1.21 10.10
C PRO A 77 14.86 -1.24 11.06
N PRO A 78 15.09 -1.17 12.38
CA PRO A 78 14.02 -0.94 13.35
C PRO A 78 13.16 0.26 12.96
N PHE A 79 11.84 0.11 13.09
CA PHE A 79 10.90 1.14 12.70
C PHE A 79 11.03 2.39 13.59
N ASP A 80 11.03 3.54 12.94
CA ASP A 80 11.01 4.86 13.58
C ASP A 80 9.88 5.65 12.92
N PRO A 81 8.78 5.95 13.62
CA PRO A 81 7.62 6.61 13.02
C PRO A 81 7.90 8.06 12.57
N ALA A 82 8.97 8.71 13.05
CA ALA A 82 9.35 10.05 12.62
C ALA A 82 10.00 10.03 11.23
N GLU A 83 10.83 9.02 10.95
CA GLU A 83 11.64 8.94 9.73
C GLU A 83 11.09 7.95 8.69
N HIS A 84 10.35 6.95 9.14
CA HIS A 84 9.91 5.83 8.31
C HIS A 84 8.41 5.86 8.02
N TYR A 85 8.07 5.41 6.83
CA TYR A 85 6.74 5.09 6.37
C TYR A 85 6.71 3.63 5.93
N LEU A 86 5.82 2.84 6.52
CA LEU A 86 5.63 1.44 6.14
C LEU A 86 4.56 1.37 5.06
N LYS A 87 4.98 1.02 3.85
CA LYS A 87 4.04 0.75 2.75
C LYS A 87 3.59 -0.71 2.82
N ALA A 88 2.35 -0.95 3.20
CA ALA A 88 1.71 -2.25 3.11
C ALA A 88 1.28 -2.57 1.66
N PRO A 89 1.22 -3.84 1.25
CA PRO A 89 0.56 -4.21 0.00
C PRO A 89 -0.92 -3.86 0.08
N GLN A 90 -1.46 -3.32 -1.01
CA GLN A 90 -2.89 -3.10 -1.16
C GLN A 90 -3.47 -4.21 -2.05
N PHE A 91 -4.64 -4.71 -1.69
CA PHE A 91 -5.32 -5.76 -2.41
C PHE A 91 -6.83 -5.55 -2.36
N THR A 92 -7.53 -6.19 -3.29
CA THR A 92 -8.99 -6.28 -3.30
C THR A 92 -9.46 -7.67 -2.89
N TYR A 93 -10.76 -7.83 -2.67
CA TYR A 93 -11.35 -9.14 -2.43
C TYR A 93 -11.13 -10.13 -3.59
N ASP A 94 -11.07 -9.64 -4.83
CA ASP A 94 -10.79 -10.52 -5.97
C ASP A 94 -9.34 -10.96 -6.03
N ASP A 95 -8.42 -10.14 -5.52
CA ASP A 95 -6.99 -10.48 -5.44
C ASP A 95 -6.68 -11.46 -4.31
N SER A 96 -7.54 -11.52 -3.29
CA SER A 96 -7.31 -12.35 -2.10
C SER A 96 -7.68 -13.83 -2.28
N ARG A 97 -8.29 -14.20 -3.42
CA ARG A 97 -8.77 -15.56 -3.66
C ARG A 97 -7.63 -16.60 -3.63
N PRO A 98 -7.81 -17.76 -2.99
CA PRO A 98 -6.78 -18.80 -2.93
C PRO A 98 -6.18 -19.13 -4.30
N GLY A 99 -4.84 -19.20 -4.36
CA GLY A 99 -4.10 -19.46 -5.60
C GLY A 99 -3.81 -18.24 -6.47
N LYS A 100 -4.35 -17.06 -6.14
CA LYS A 100 -3.96 -15.79 -6.79
C LYS A 100 -2.80 -15.14 -6.04
N THR A 101 -1.64 -15.06 -6.70
CA THR A 101 -0.41 -14.45 -6.14
C THR A 101 -0.16 -13.04 -6.63
N PHE A 102 -1.07 -12.45 -7.40
CA PHE A 102 -0.88 -11.16 -8.06
C PHE A 102 -0.37 -10.06 -7.11
N VAL A 103 -0.93 -9.97 -5.90
CA VAL A 103 -0.52 -8.97 -4.91
C VAL A 103 0.89 -9.25 -4.40
N ALA A 104 1.19 -10.50 -4.05
CA ALA A 104 2.54 -10.90 -3.66
C ALA A 104 3.57 -10.64 -4.77
N ASP A 105 3.21 -10.90 -6.03
CA ASP A 105 4.06 -10.66 -7.20
C ASP A 105 4.28 -9.16 -7.42
N CYS A 106 3.25 -8.33 -7.26
CA CYS A 106 3.35 -6.88 -7.30
C CYS A 106 4.25 -6.33 -6.19
N LEU A 107 4.07 -6.79 -4.94
CA LEU A 107 4.90 -6.39 -3.81
C LEU A 107 6.37 -6.80 -4.01
N LEU A 108 6.60 -8.01 -4.52
CA LEU A 108 7.95 -8.49 -4.82
C LEU A 108 8.60 -7.68 -5.96
N ASN A 109 7.85 -7.35 -7.00
CA ASN A 109 8.35 -6.52 -8.10
C ASN A 109 8.64 -5.10 -7.64
N GLU A 110 7.83 -4.53 -6.76
CA GLU A 110 8.12 -3.24 -6.15
C GLU A 110 9.41 -3.29 -5.32
N ALA A 111 9.57 -4.31 -4.47
CA ALA A 111 10.82 -4.51 -3.71
C ALA A 111 12.03 -4.62 -4.66
N LYS A 112 11.95 -5.43 -5.71
CA LYS A 112 13.02 -5.57 -6.74
C LYS A 112 13.42 -4.22 -7.35
N ILE A 113 12.43 -3.39 -7.68
CA ILE A 113 12.68 -2.07 -8.27
C ILE A 113 13.34 -1.15 -7.23
N LEU A 114 12.88 -1.17 -5.99
CA LEU A 114 13.44 -0.33 -4.92
C LEU A 114 14.87 -0.73 -4.53
N GLU A 115 15.21 -2.03 -4.51
CA GLU A 115 16.59 -2.49 -4.31
C GLU A 115 17.51 -1.90 -5.40
N LYS A 116 17.09 -1.98 -6.68
CA LYS A 116 17.85 -1.37 -7.79
C LYS A 116 17.99 0.15 -7.67
N LEU A 117 16.91 0.83 -7.26
CA LEU A 117 16.94 2.28 -7.06
C LEU A 117 17.79 2.70 -5.86
N GLN A 118 17.97 1.81 -4.88
CA GLN A 118 18.84 2.06 -3.72
C GLN A 118 20.32 2.06 -4.09
N GLU A 119 20.73 1.30 -5.12
CA GLU A 119 22.10 1.33 -5.66
C GLU A 119 22.44 2.69 -6.29
N HIS A 120 21.42 3.38 -6.84
CA HIS A 120 21.56 4.69 -7.47
C HIS A 120 20.48 5.68 -6.98
N PRO A 121 20.58 6.17 -5.73
CA PRO A 121 19.55 7.00 -5.13
C PRO A 121 19.29 8.28 -5.93
N HIS A 122 18.02 8.56 -6.22
CA HIS A 122 17.60 9.78 -6.92
C HIS A 122 16.85 10.73 -5.99
N SER A 123 17.19 12.02 -6.02
CA SER A 123 16.63 13.04 -5.11
C SER A 123 15.10 13.23 -5.20
N SER A 124 14.47 12.83 -6.31
CA SER A 124 13.00 12.90 -6.50
C SER A 124 12.28 11.57 -6.28
N ILE A 125 12.99 10.50 -5.93
CA ILE A 125 12.41 9.22 -5.53
C ILE A 125 12.63 9.07 -4.03
N VAL A 126 11.62 8.58 -3.32
CA VAL A 126 11.70 8.38 -1.88
C VAL A 126 12.79 7.36 -1.55
N LYS A 127 13.55 7.59 -0.48
CA LYS A 127 14.56 6.64 -0.03
C LYS A 127 13.87 5.35 0.44
N TYR A 128 14.34 4.22 -0.04
CA TYR A 128 14.03 2.90 0.46
C TYR A 128 15.05 2.49 1.53
N TYR A 129 14.58 1.89 2.62
CA TYR A 129 15.40 1.43 3.74
C TYR A 129 15.47 -0.10 3.84
N GLY A 130 14.70 -0.83 3.04
CA GLY A 130 14.62 -2.28 3.09
C GLY A 130 13.18 -2.81 3.24
N ALA A 131 13.05 -4.12 3.12
CA ALA A 131 11.81 -4.86 3.30
C ALA A 131 11.62 -5.22 4.78
N VAL A 132 10.41 -5.02 5.30
CA VAL A 132 10.02 -5.48 6.64
C VAL A 132 9.60 -6.94 6.54
N VAL A 133 10.26 -7.81 7.30
CA VAL A 133 10.12 -9.27 7.18
C VAL A 133 9.52 -9.84 8.46
N LYS A 134 8.49 -10.68 8.32
CA LYS A 134 7.93 -11.50 9.40
C LYS A 134 8.12 -12.97 9.04
N GLY A 135 8.93 -13.69 9.82
CA GLY A 135 9.39 -15.02 9.45
C GLY A 135 10.28 -14.99 8.21
N LYS A 136 9.77 -15.43 7.06
CA LYS A 136 10.47 -15.41 5.76
C LYS A 136 9.76 -14.57 4.69
N ARG A 137 8.68 -13.87 5.05
CA ARG A 137 7.84 -13.15 4.09
C ARG A 137 7.93 -11.65 4.27
N ILE A 138 7.92 -10.94 3.15
CA ILE A 138 7.85 -9.47 3.09
C ILE A 138 6.44 -9.06 3.47
N THR A 139 6.32 -8.21 4.48
CA THR A 139 5.04 -7.67 4.96
C THR A 139 4.84 -6.23 4.54
N HIS A 140 5.91 -5.43 4.57
CA HIS A 140 5.89 -4.01 4.22
C HIS A 140 7.20 -3.61 3.53
N LEU A 141 7.18 -2.48 2.84
CA LEU A 141 8.37 -1.80 2.35
C LEU A 141 8.62 -0.57 3.22
N CYS A 142 9.82 -0.45 3.77
CA CYS A 142 10.20 0.68 4.62
C CYS A 142 10.74 1.81 3.73
N LEU A 143 9.99 2.91 3.69
CA LEU A 143 10.29 4.09 2.89
C LEU A 143 10.53 5.30 3.79
N LYS A 144 11.18 6.34 3.27
CA LYS A 144 11.27 7.63 3.96
C LYS A 144 9.88 8.23 4.13
N ARG A 145 9.58 8.69 5.34
CA ARG A 145 8.35 9.42 5.61
C ARG A 145 8.35 10.76 4.87
N CYS A 146 7.25 11.00 4.15
CA CYS A 146 6.95 12.28 3.53
C CYS A 146 6.00 13.06 4.44
N ASN A 147 6.12 14.39 4.45
CA ASN A 147 5.30 15.25 5.30
C ASN A 147 3.81 15.19 4.94
N CYS A 148 3.50 14.96 3.66
CA CYS A 148 2.14 14.82 3.17
C CYS A 148 2.12 14.07 1.83
N ASN A 149 0.96 13.55 1.47
CA ASN A 149 0.66 13.02 0.14
C ASN A 149 0.14 14.13 -0.79
N LEU A 150 -0.02 13.83 -2.10
CA LEU A 150 -0.49 14.83 -3.08
C LEU A 150 -1.91 15.35 -2.82
N SER A 151 -2.80 14.54 -2.25
CA SER A 151 -4.17 14.94 -1.95
C SER A 151 -4.20 15.99 -0.84
N GLU A 152 -3.51 15.70 0.27
CA GLU A 152 -3.27 16.64 1.37
C GLU A 152 -2.59 17.92 0.85
N TYR A 153 -1.60 17.76 -0.01
CA TYR A 153 -0.89 18.87 -0.64
C TYR A 153 -1.82 19.77 -1.47
N CYS A 154 -2.79 19.20 -2.19
CA CYS A 154 -3.80 19.94 -2.94
C CYS A 154 -4.77 20.72 -2.03
N GLN A 155 -5.10 20.20 -0.86
CA GLN A 155 -6.01 20.84 0.09
C GLN A 155 -5.39 22.07 0.77
N ILE A 156 -4.08 22.05 1.01
CA ILE A 156 -3.35 23.15 1.70
C ILE A 156 -3.25 24.41 0.82
N GLY A 157 -3.34 24.29 -0.51
CA GLY A 157 -3.36 25.42 -1.44
C GLY A 157 -2.00 26.10 -1.58
N LEU A 158 -1.25 25.76 -2.64
CA LEU A 158 0.16 26.16 -2.75
C LEU A 158 0.39 27.35 -3.66
N SER A 159 1.52 28.01 -3.40
CA SER A 159 2.05 29.03 -4.27
C SER A 159 2.35 28.45 -5.67
N LYS A 160 2.42 29.33 -6.67
CA LYS A 160 2.81 28.94 -8.04
C LYS A 160 4.20 28.30 -8.08
N ALA A 161 5.15 28.81 -7.30
CA ALA A 161 6.53 28.34 -7.26
C ALA A 161 6.65 26.90 -6.74
N GLU A 162 5.87 26.53 -5.73
CA GLU A 162 5.83 25.17 -5.18
C GLU A 162 5.28 24.16 -6.19
N ARG A 163 4.20 24.53 -6.90
CA ARG A 163 3.64 23.72 -7.99
C ARG A 163 4.65 23.50 -9.12
N ASP A 164 5.36 24.56 -9.53
CA ASP A 164 6.39 24.46 -10.58
C ASP A 164 7.58 23.61 -10.13
N ARG A 165 7.94 23.63 -8.84
CA ARG A 165 8.97 22.77 -8.28
C ARG A 165 8.55 21.30 -8.30
N LEU A 166 7.32 20.99 -7.87
CA LEU A 166 6.79 19.62 -7.94
C LEU A 166 6.75 19.11 -9.38
N ARG A 167 6.19 19.90 -10.30
CA ARG A 167 6.10 19.53 -11.72
C ARG A 167 7.47 19.20 -12.30
N ARG A 168 8.50 20.00 -11.99
CA ARG A 168 9.87 19.70 -12.41
C ARG A 168 10.38 18.37 -11.85
N ARG A 169 10.16 18.09 -10.57
CA ARG A 169 10.59 16.81 -9.96
C ARG A 169 9.88 15.61 -10.59
N PHE A 170 8.59 15.72 -10.89
CA PHE A 170 7.85 14.67 -11.63
C PHE A 170 8.43 14.43 -13.02
N MET A 171 8.72 15.48 -13.78
CA MET A 171 9.34 15.35 -15.11
C MET A 171 10.72 14.69 -15.04
N THR A 172 11.52 14.98 -13.99
CA THR A 172 12.81 14.30 -13.79
C THR A 172 12.63 12.80 -13.56
N VAL A 173 11.66 12.39 -12.74
CA VAL A 173 11.38 10.96 -12.49
C VAL A 173 10.92 10.27 -13.77
N LEU A 174 10.00 10.89 -14.53
CA LEU A 174 9.54 10.34 -15.82
C LEU A 174 10.68 10.14 -16.80
N SER A 175 11.60 11.10 -16.89
CA SER A 175 12.79 10.98 -17.75
C SER A 175 13.72 9.84 -17.33
N ILE A 176 13.78 9.51 -16.04
CA ILE A 176 14.53 8.35 -15.56
C ILE A 176 13.80 7.09 -16.00
N CYS A 177 12.50 6.96 -15.73
CA CYS A 177 11.74 5.76 -16.10
C CYS A 177 11.82 5.44 -17.61
N THR A 178 11.90 6.43 -18.50
CA THR A 178 12.05 6.22 -19.95
C THR A 178 13.45 5.76 -20.40
N ARG A 179 14.48 5.87 -19.54
CA ARG A 179 15.86 5.44 -19.87
C ARG A 179 16.19 4.01 -19.43
N TRP A 180 15.28 3.36 -18.71
CA TRP A 180 15.46 2.01 -18.17
C TRP A 180 14.63 0.95 -18.92
N VAL A 181 14.18 1.27 -20.14
CA VAL A 181 13.53 0.34 -21.09
C VAL A 181 14.44 0.10 -22.28
#